data_AF-A0A1I1QQC1-F1
#
_entry.id   AF-A0A1I1QQC1-F1
#
_cell.length_a   1.000
_cell.length_b   1.000
_cell.length_c   1.000
_cell.angle_alpha   90.00
_cell.angle_beta   90.00
_cell.angle_gamma   90.00
#
_symmetry.space_group_name_H-M   'P 1'
#
loop_
_entity.id
_entity.type
_entity.pdbx_description
1 polymer ?
#
loop_
_entity_poly.entity_id
_entity_poly.type
_entity_poly.pdbx_seq_one_letter_code
_entity_poly.pdbx_strand_id
1 'polypeptide(L)'
;MSSPVRKRMRVFAGSNGSGKSTIIKEIRKFVTTGSYINADDIEKSFRERGFVNLADLQNIILFLDALYKSQLHKIKATVIYNFF
;
A
#
# COMPACT_ATOMS: atom_id res chain seq x y z
N MET A 1 -10.04 20.85 21.65
CA MET A 1 -10.23 19.68 20.76
C MET A 1 -9.05 19.64 19.79
N SER A 2 -8.21 18.61 19.82
CA SER A 2 -7.15 18.42 18.82
C SER A 2 -7.77 17.94 17.51
N SER A 3 -7.38 18.55 16.39
CA SER A 3 -7.80 18.11 15.06
C SER A 3 -7.31 16.68 14.79
N PRO A 4 -8.08 15.85 14.08
CA PRO A 4 -7.67 14.47 13.79
C PRO A 4 -6.39 14.45 12.98
N VAL A 5 -5.41 13.65 13.42
CA VAL A 5 -4.14 13.47 12.72
C VAL A 5 -4.40 12.83 11.35
N ARG A 6 -4.28 13.63 10.28
CA ARG A 6 -4.40 13.14 8.90
C ARG A 6 -3.14 12.40 8.49
N LYS A 7 -3.28 11.12 8.16
CA LYS A 7 -2.22 10.34 7.48
C LYS A 7 -1.94 10.95 6.10
N ARG A 8 -0.66 11.06 5.74
CA ARG A 8 -0.19 11.59 4.44
C ARG A 8 0.52 10.50 3.65
N MET A 9 0.20 10.40 2.37
CA MET A 9 0.98 9.59 1.43
C MET A 9 2.33 10.27 1.16
N ARG A 10 3.40 9.48 1.13
CA ARG A 10 4.75 9.95 0.77
C ARG A 10 5.21 9.19 -0.46
N VAL A 11 5.59 9.92 -1.50
CA VAL A 11 6.05 9.36 -2.77
C VAL A 11 7.54 9.69 -2.92
N PHE A 12 8.35 8.68 -3.18
CA PHE A 12 9.76 8.82 -3.50
C PHE A 12 9.93 8.56 -5.00
N ALA A 13 10.30 9.58 -5.76
CA ALA A 13 10.45 9.53 -7.23
C ALA A 13 11.87 9.94 -7.66
N GLY A 14 12.29 9.51 -8.84
CA GLY A 14 13.65 9.74 -9.38
C GLY A 14 14.13 8.62 -10.30
N SER A 15 15.26 8.79 -10.98
CA SER A 15 15.83 7.80 -11.92
C SER A 15 16.33 6.52 -11.25
N ASN A 16 16.54 5.46 -12.02
CA ASN A 16 17.15 4.22 -11.53
C ASN A 16 18.56 4.50 -10.98
N GLY A 17 18.90 3.86 -9.86
CA GLY A 17 20.18 4.09 -9.17
C GLY A 17 20.24 5.33 -8.28
N SER A 18 19.22 6.19 -8.24
CA SER A 18 19.24 7.43 -7.43
C SER A 18 19.10 7.22 -5.90
N GLY A 19 19.15 5.97 -5.41
CA GLY A 19 19.13 5.65 -3.98
C GLY A 19 17.77 5.68 -3.28
N LYS A 20 16.65 5.82 -4.00
CA LYS A 20 15.28 5.88 -3.42
C LYS A 20 15.01 4.74 -2.45
N SER A 21 15.22 3.50 -2.88
CA SER A 21 15.00 2.30 -2.07
C SER A 21 15.94 2.25 -0.86
N THR A 22 17.16 2.77 -0.98
CA THR A 22 18.11 2.88 0.14
C THR A 22 17.60 3.83 1.21
N ILE A 23 17.20 5.05 0.81
CA ILE A 23 16.67 6.06 1.74
C ILE A 23 15.43 5.52 2.47
N ILE A 24 14.52 4.85 1.76
CA ILE A 24 13.32 4.28 2.38
C ILE A 24 13.69 3.20 3.40
N LYS A 25 14.64 2.30 3.08
CA LYS A 25 15.13 1.29 4.02
C LYS A 25 15.74 1.92 5.27
N GLU A 26 16.54 2.97 5.12
CA GLU A 26 17.16 3.67 6.26
C GLU A 26 16.12 4.40 7.13
N ILE A 27 15.18 5.14 6.52
CA ILE A 27 14.12 5.84 7.25
C ILE A 27 13.28 4.87 8.10
N ARG A 28 12.97 3.69 7.57
CA ARG A 28 12.16 2.67 8.27
C ARG A 28 12.82 2.11 9.53
N LYS A 29 14.13 2.30 9.72
CA LYS A 29 14.84 1.93 10.97
C LYS A 29 14.51 2.89 12.11
N PHE A 30 14.17 4.14 11.81
CA PHE A 30 13.97 5.20 12.80
C PHE A 30 12.51 5.59 12.99
N VAL A 31 11.66 5.40 11.97
CA VAL A 31 10.24 5.73 12.02
C VAL A 31 9.38 4.59 11.54
N THR A 32 8.31 4.32 12.29
CA THR A 32 7.26 3.40 11.83
C THR A 32 6.54 4.03 10.64
N THR A 33 6.59 3.34 9.52
CA THR A 33 5.89 3.74 8.29
C THR A 33 4.63 2.89 8.13
N GLY A 34 3.66 3.42 7.38
CA GLY A 34 2.52 2.62 6.93
C GLY A 34 2.92 1.64 5.82
N SER A 35 1.94 1.25 5.01
CA SER A 35 2.16 0.45 3.81
C SER A 35 3.23 1.05 2.91
N TYR A 36 4.18 0.21 2.50
CA TYR A 36 5.15 0.51 1.46
C TYR A 36 4.74 -0.22 0.19
N ILE A 37 4.66 0.52 -0.92
CA ILE A 37 4.28 0.00 -2.23
C ILE A 37 5.33 0.46 -3.23
N ASN A 38 5.82 -0.47 -4.05
CA ASN A 38 6.78 -0.24 -5.11
C ASN A 38 6.27 -0.90 -6.40
N ALA A 39 6.32 -0.18 -7.52
CA ALA A 39 5.80 -0.68 -8.80
C ALA A 39 6.64 -1.83 -9.37
N ASP A 40 7.96 -1.76 -9.26
CA ASP A 40 8.88 -2.78 -9.76
C ASP A 40 8.66 -4.11 -9.01
N ASP A 41 8.41 -4.06 -7.70
CA ASP A 41 8.09 -5.23 -6.88
C ASP A 41 6.76 -5.89 -7.30
N ILE A 42 5.74 -5.08 -7.61
CA ILE A 42 4.44 -5.56 -8.11
C ILE A 42 4.60 -6.23 -9.47
N GLU A 43 5.32 -5.57 -10.39
CA GLU A 43 5.55 -6.07 -11.74
C GLU A 43 6.35 -7.38 -11.71
N LYS A 44 7.40 -7.45 -10.89
CA LYS A 44 8.18 -8.66 -10.65
C LYS A 44 7.29 -9.79 -10.12
N SER A 45 6.49 -9.53 -9.09
CA SER A 45 5.55 -10.50 -8.53
C SER A 45 4.60 -11.05 -9.60
N PHE A 46 4.04 -10.18 -10.44
CA PHE A 46 3.12 -10.58 -11.48
C PHE A 46 3.81 -11.46 -12.54
N ARG A 47 5.02 -11.09 -12.97
CA ARG A 47 5.80 -11.88 -13.92
C ARG A 47 6.15 -13.27 -13.38
N GLU A 48 6.49 -13.36 -12.10
CA GLU A 48 6.92 -14.62 -11.49
C GLU A 48 5.76 -15.56 -11.19
N ARG A 49 4.59 -15.03 -10.83
CA ARG A 49 3.46 -15.83 -10.30
C ARG A 49 2.26 -15.88 -11.22
N GLY A 50 2.18 -14.98 -12.21
CA GLY A 50 0.97 -14.75 -13.02
C GLY A 50 -0.13 -13.99 -12.28
N PHE A 51 0.08 -13.62 -11.01
CA PHE A 51 -0.85 -12.85 -10.19
C PHE A 51 -0.11 -11.98 -9.17
N VAL A 52 -0.82 -11.01 -8.59
CA VAL A 52 -0.34 -10.20 -7.47
C VAL A 52 -1.14 -10.56 -6.24
N ASN A 53 -0.48 -11.16 -5.24
CA ASN A 53 -1.11 -11.38 -3.95
C ASN A 53 -1.14 -10.07 -3.16
N LEU A 54 -2.33 -9.50 -3.00
CA LEU A 54 -2.52 -8.25 -2.25
C LEU A 54 -2.20 -8.40 -0.76
N ALA A 55 -2.21 -9.62 -0.21
CA ALA A 55 -1.78 -9.86 1.17
C ALA A 55 -0.26 -9.63 1.37
N ASP A 56 0.54 -9.79 0.31
CA ASP A 56 1.99 -9.54 0.35
C ASP A 56 2.32 -8.05 0.34
N LEU A 57 1.41 -7.22 -0.19
CA LEU A 57 1.51 -5.78 -0.16
C LEU A 57 1.12 -5.31 1.25
N GLN A 58 2.14 -5.12 2.10
CA GLN A 58 1.98 -4.78 3.52
C GLN A 58 0.82 -3.82 3.79
N ASN A 59 -0.15 -4.27 4.58
CA ASN A 59 -1.29 -3.49 5.08
C ASN A 59 -2.22 -2.87 4.02
N ILE A 60 -2.22 -3.36 2.77
CA ILE A 60 -3.20 -2.89 1.76
C ILE A 60 -4.62 -3.28 2.15
N ILE A 61 -4.81 -4.38 2.89
CA ILE A 61 -6.12 -4.83 3.38
C ILE A 61 -6.78 -3.77 4.27
N LEU A 62 -6.03 -3.10 5.16
CA LEU A 62 -6.57 -2.02 6.00
C LEU A 62 -6.93 -0.77 5.18
N PHE A 63 -6.16 -0.48 4.12
CA PHE A 63 -6.45 0.64 3.22
C PHE A 63 -7.65 0.35 2.32
N LEU A 64 -7.77 -0.88 1.79
CA LEU A 64 -8.90 -1.35 1.01
C LEU A 64 -10.17 -1.44 1.87
N ASP A 65 -10.07 -1.89 3.12
CA ASP A 65 -11.18 -1.90 4.08
C ASP A 65 -11.61 -0.47 4.44
N ALA A 66 -10.67 0.45 4.64
CA ALA A 66 -10.97 1.87 4.86
C ALA A 66 -11.59 2.53 3.62
N LEU A 67 -11.08 2.24 2.42
CA LEU A 67 -11.68 2.70 1.16
C LEU A 67 -13.07 2.12 0.98
N TYR A 68 -13.25 0.81 1.16
CA TYR A 68 -14.54 0.14 1.06
C TYR A 68 -15.57 0.73 2.03
N LYS A 69 -15.20 0.90 3.30
CA LYS A 69 -16.04 1.56 4.32
C LYS A 69 -16.38 3.00 3.96
N SER A 70 -15.46 3.74 3.33
CA SER A 70 -15.72 5.10 2.85
C SER A 70 -16.65 5.17 1.63
N GLN A 71 -16.71 4.09 0.82
CA GLN A 71 -17.53 3.99 -0.39
C GLN A 71 -18.90 3.33 -0.14
N LEU A 72 -19.12 2.67 1.00
CA LEU A 72 -20.40 2.06 1.39
C LEU A 72 -21.57 3.06 1.47
N HIS A 73 -21.30 4.36 1.65
CA HIS A 73 -22.34 5.40 1.56
C HIS A 73 -22.73 5.74 0.11
N LYS A 74 -22.03 5.22 -0.90
CA LYS A 74 -22.20 5.64 -2.30
C LYS A 74 -22.54 4.51 -3.27
N ILE A 75 -22.18 3.25 -3.03
CA ILE A 75 -22.45 2.17 -3.99
C ILE A 75 -22.78 0.85 -3.27
N LYS A 76 -23.96 0.28 -3.57
CA LYS A 76 -24.32 -1.11 -3.24
C LYS A 76 -23.51 -2.07 -4.12
N ALA A 77 -22.26 -2.35 -3.76
CA ALA A 77 -21.48 -3.41 -4.39
C ALA A 77 -21.00 -4.40 -3.32
N THR A 78 -21.59 -5.58 -3.35
CA THR A 78 -21.16 -6.74 -2.57
C THR A 78 -19.95 -7.34 -3.26
N VAL A 79 -18.79 -7.32 -2.60
CA VAL A 79 -17.60 -8.06 -3.02
C VAL A 79 -17.46 -9.25 -2.07
N ILE A 80 -17.61 -10.46 -2.61
CA ILE A 80 -17.45 -11.72 -1.87
C ILE A 80 -15.95 -12.04 -1.84
N TYR A 81 -15.33 -11.98 -0.66
CA TYR A 81 -14.01 -12.57 -0.45
C TYR A 81 -14.21 -14.04 -0.10
N ASN A 82 -14.00 -14.94 -1.06
CA ASN A 82 -13.85 -16.37 -0.76
C ASN A 82 -12.44 -16.60 -0.23
N PHE A 83 -12.34 -16.85 1.06
CA PHE A 83 -11.19 -17.53 1.65
C PHE A 83 -11.42 -19.04 1.48
N PHE A 84 -10.65 -19.67 0.60
CA PHE A 84 -10.38 -21.10 0.66
C PHE A 84 -9.00 -21.28 1.29
#